data_AF-A0AAD4QL75-F1
#
_entry.id   AF-A0AAD4QL75-F1
#
_cell.length_a   1.000
_cell.length_b   1.000
_cell.length_c   1.000
_cell.angle_alpha   90.00
_cell.angle_beta   90.00
_cell.angle_gamma   90.00
#
_symmetry.space_group_name_H-M   'P 1'
#
loop_
_entity.id
_entity.type
_entity.pdbx_description
1 polymer ?
#
loop_
_entity_poly.entity_id
_entity_poly.type
_entity_poly.pdbx_seq_one_letter_code
_entity_poly.pdbx_strand_id
1 'polypeptide(L)'
;MYGALVRAHPNDLSASQTFITGECAEKIDLVITLGGDGTILHASSLFKVGAVPPVLSFSMGTLGFLLPFHVDDFSKALESVFQGKATVLYRMRLSCAFFDKDGNSIGSKGEDWQVMNEVALHRGSSPHLNTIDAYVDGQHLTEAVSDGLIVSTPTGSTAYSLSAGGPIVHPSLSALVLTPICPRSLSFRPLVFPASSSITLRIGDRSRAPAGISMDGQASHVLNPGESATVRASLHPIPCINRSSISDPAFDAQEEGAGPGKEDDWVRDINNLLQYNATFRSKALLRHSRT
;
A
#
# COMPACT_ATOMS: atom_id res chain seq x y z
N MET A 1 14.65 4.65 -12.18
CA MET A 1 15.48 3.51 -12.60
C MET A 1 14.79 2.28 -12.05
N TYR A 2 14.18 1.47 -12.92
CA TYR A 2 13.29 0.37 -12.55
C TYR A 2 14.11 -0.78 -11.94
N GLY A 3 13.64 -1.33 -10.82
CA GLY A 3 14.36 -2.33 -10.06
C GLY A 3 14.68 -3.58 -10.89
N ALA A 4 15.89 -4.09 -10.74
CA ALA A 4 16.28 -5.39 -11.27
C ALA A 4 16.03 -6.43 -10.17
N LEU A 5 15.23 -7.45 -10.47
CA LEU A 5 15.18 -8.67 -9.67
C LEU A 5 16.45 -9.46 -9.98
N VAL A 6 17.32 -9.68 -8.99
CA VAL A 6 18.61 -10.36 -9.16
C VAL A 6 18.59 -11.68 -8.41
N ARG A 7 18.77 -12.79 -9.13
CA ARG A 7 19.09 -14.09 -8.50
C ARG A 7 20.59 -14.24 -8.40
N ALA A 8 21.13 -14.32 -7.19
CA ALA A 8 22.53 -14.68 -6.96
C ALA A 8 22.62 -16.13 -6.46
N HIS A 9 23.54 -16.91 -7.00
CA HIS A 9 23.88 -18.21 -6.41
C HIS A 9 24.67 -17.93 -5.11
N PRO A 10 24.46 -18.69 -4.01
CA PRO A 10 25.10 -18.41 -2.72
C PRO A 10 26.63 -18.25 -2.77
N ASN A 11 27.26 -18.87 -3.78
CA ASN A 11 28.71 -18.91 -3.97
C ASN A 11 29.20 -18.24 -5.27
N ASP A 12 28.32 -17.62 -6.07
CA ASP A 12 28.73 -16.97 -7.32
C ASP A 12 27.80 -15.80 -7.70
N LEU A 13 28.29 -14.58 -7.47
CA LEU A 13 27.63 -13.32 -7.82
C LEU A 13 27.74 -12.99 -9.32
N SER A 14 28.64 -13.64 -10.06
CA SER A 14 28.82 -13.44 -11.51
C SER A 14 27.72 -14.12 -12.34
N ALA A 15 26.99 -15.06 -11.74
CA ALA A 15 25.82 -15.72 -12.32
C ALA A 15 24.49 -14.96 -12.07
N SER A 16 24.57 -13.66 -11.77
CA SER A 16 23.41 -12.83 -11.47
C SER A 16 22.50 -12.68 -12.70
N GLN A 17 21.27 -13.19 -12.60
CA GLN A 17 20.26 -13.04 -13.65
C GLN A 17 19.30 -11.89 -13.30
N THR A 18 19.15 -10.95 -14.22
CA THR A 18 18.13 -9.90 -14.17
C THR A 18 16.81 -10.44 -14.72
N PHE A 19 15.77 -10.53 -13.88
CA PHE A 19 14.45 -10.95 -14.36
C PHE A 19 13.66 -9.76 -14.92
N ILE A 20 12.97 -10.02 -16.02
CA ILE A 20 11.93 -9.16 -16.60
C ILE A 20 10.58 -9.79 -16.23
N THR A 21 9.58 -8.94 -15.98
CA THR A 21 8.18 -9.30 -15.67
C THR A 21 7.68 -10.55 -16.40
N GLY A 22 7.13 -11.52 -15.68
CA GLY A 22 6.26 -12.57 -16.25
C GLY A 22 6.68 -14.02 -16.03
N GLU A 23 7.90 -14.31 -15.58
CA GLU A 23 8.35 -15.70 -15.41
C GLU A 23 8.88 -15.99 -13.99
N CYS A 24 8.14 -16.83 -13.25
CA CYS A 24 8.54 -17.57 -12.05
C CYS A 24 8.75 -16.78 -10.74
N ALA A 25 7.65 -16.35 -10.11
CA ALA A 25 7.64 -15.99 -8.67
C ALA A 25 8.16 -17.13 -7.76
N GLU A 26 7.91 -18.39 -8.14
CA GLU A 26 8.29 -19.60 -7.39
C GLU A 26 9.81 -19.81 -7.25
N LYS A 27 10.64 -19.05 -7.99
CA LYS A 27 12.10 -19.18 -7.97
C LYS A 27 12.82 -18.05 -7.22
N ILE A 28 12.06 -17.17 -6.56
CA ILE A 28 12.59 -15.98 -5.88
C ILE A 28 12.46 -16.17 -4.37
N ASP A 29 13.60 -16.25 -3.68
CA ASP A 29 13.64 -16.44 -2.22
C ASP A 29 13.65 -15.12 -1.44
N LEU A 30 14.12 -14.03 -2.07
CA LEU A 30 14.24 -12.70 -1.48
C LEU A 30 14.15 -11.64 -2.56
N VAL A 31 13.40 -10.58 -2.30
CA VAL A 31 13.34 -9.37 -3.15
C VAL A 31 14.06 -8.25 -2.43
N ILE A 32 14.99 -7.58 -3.10
CA ILE A 32 15.67 -6.39 -2.59
C ILE A 32 15.25 -5.18 -3.42
N THR A 33 14.75 -4.14 -2.76
CA THR A 33 14.37 -2.88 -3.43
C THR A 33 15.28 -1.74 -3.01
N LEU A 34 15.82 -1.00 -3.98
CA LEU A 34 16.60 0.22 -3.74
C LEU A 34 15.82 1.42 -4.31
N GLY A 35 15.39 2.37 -3.47
CA GLY A 35 14.70 3.56 -3.95
C GLY A 35 13.66 4.12 -2.99
N GLY A 36 12.49 4.50 -3.53
CA GLY A 36 11.36 5.09 -2.80
C GLY A 36 10.26 4.06 -2.49
N ASP A 37 9.19 4.49 -1.81
CA ASP A 37 7.99 3.64 -1.57
C ASP A 37 7.43 3.08 -2.89
N GLY A 38 7.47 3.87 -3.97
CA GLY A 38 7.04 3.43 -5.31
C GLY A 38 7.84 2.24 -5.87
N THR A 39 9.07 2.01 -5.42
CA THR A 39 9.86 0.83 -5.82
C THR A 39 9.25 -0.45 -5.24
N ILE A 40 8.70 -0.40 -4.02
CA ILE A 40 8.04 -1.55 -3.39
C ILE A 40 6.68 -1.80 -4.01
N LEU A 41 5.92 -0.75 -4.33
CA LEU A 41 4.66 -0.88 -5.08
C LEU A 41 4.91 -1.54 -6.44
N HIS A 42 5.97 -1.12 -7.13
CA HIS A 42 6.39 -1.75 -8.36
C HIS A 42 6.76 -3.23 -8.14
N ALA A 43 7.59 -3.54 -7.14
CA ALA A 43 7.93 -4.93 -6.81
C ALA A 43 6.69 -5.78 -6.52
N SER A 44 5.74 -5.28 -5.72
CA SER A 44 4.46 -5.94 -5.43
C SER A 44 3.67 -6.26 -6.72
N SER A 45 3.66 -5.34 -7.68
CA SER A 45 2.95 -5.51 -8.96
C SER A 45 3.52 -6.63 -9.85
N LEU A 46 4.77 -7.07 -9.60
CA LEU A 46 5.40 -8.20 -10.29
C LEU A 46 4.85 -9.54 -9.82
N PHE A 47 4.28 -9.61 -8.61
CA PHE A 47 3.78 -10.83 -7.97
C PHE A 47 2.25 -10.85 -7.95
N LYS A 48 1.65 -11.02 -9.14
CA LYS A 48 0.19 -10.98 -9.33
C LYS A 48 -0.53 -12.25 -8.83
N VAL A 49 0.15 -13.39 -8.87
CA VAL A 49 -0.43 -14.69 -8.52
C VAL A 49 0.42 -15.34 -7.43
N GLY A 50 -0.24 -15.81 -6.38
CA GLY A 50 0.41 -16.56 -5.30
C GLY A 50 1.14 -15.70 -4.27
N ALA A 51 1.96 -16.38 -3.48
CA ALA A 51 2.72 -15.76 -2.39
C ALA A 51 3.81 -14.82 -2.92
N VAL A 52 4.05 -13.75 -2.17
CA VAL A 52 5.15 -12.81 -2.45
C VAL A 52 6.36 -13.22 -1.60
N PRO A 53 7.58 -13.29 -2.16
CA PRO A 53 8.79 -13.51 -1.38
C PRO A 53 9.02 -12.38 -0.37
N PRO A 54 9.80 -12.63 0.72
CA PRO A 54 10.24 -11.58 1.63
C PRO A 54 10.87 -10.40 0.88
N VAL A 55 10.50 -9.18 1.27
CA VAL A 55 10.97 -7.94 0.66
C VAL A 55 11.83 -7.18 1.65
N LEU A 56 13.08 -6.96 1.28
CA LEU A 56 14.06 -6.14 1.98
C LEU A 56 14.24 -4.82 1.23
N SER A 57 13.99 -3.70 1.90
CA SER A 57 13.88 -2.43 1.22
C SER A 57 14.75 -1.33 1.78
N PHE A 58 15.53 -0.69 0.91
CA PHE A 58 16.47 0.36 1.24
C PHE A 58 16.07 1.70 0.59
N SER A 59 16.03 2.75 1.40
CA SER A 59 15.95 4.13 0.94
C SER A 59 17.31 4.61 0.42
N MET A 60 17.31 5.23 -0.76
CA MET A 60 18.48 5.89 -1.37
C MET A 60 18.51 7.41 -1.10
N GLY A 61 17.79 7.87 -0.08
CA GLY A 61 17.56 9.28 0.21
C GLY A 61 16.63 9.42 1.40
N THR A 62 15.53 10.15 1.25
CA THR A 62 14.52 10.28 2.31
C THR A 62 13.85 8.94 2.62
N LEU A 63 13.70 8.63 3.90
CA LEU A 63 12.98 7.45 4.37
C LEU A 63 11.48 7.57 4.00
N GLY A 64 10.87 6.44 3.64
CA GLY A 64 9.43 6.33 3.32
C GLY A 64 8.76 5.33 4.26
N PHE A 65 7.42 5.30 4.26
CA PHE A 65 6.64 4.43 5.16
C PHE A 65 6.86 2.93 4.90
N LEU A 66 7.37 2.58 3.72
CA LEU A 66 7.64 1.21 3.31
C LEU A 66 9.13 0.86 3.33
N LEU A 67 10.01 1.82 3.64
CA LEU A 67 11.47 1.69 3.52
C LEU A 67 12.14 1.67 4.89
N PRO A 68 12.26 0.49 5.53
CA PRO A 68 12.81 0.39 6.87
C PRO A 68 14.32 0.61 6.94
N PHE A 69 15.09 0.62 5.86
CA PHE A 69 16.55 0.71 5.93
C PHE A 69 17.10 1.87 5.12
N HIS A 70 18.15 2.55 5.63
CA HIS A 70 18.97 3.38 4.77
C HIS A 70 19.96 2.49 4.02
N VAL A 71 20.31 2.82 2.78
CA VAL A 71 21.22 2.00 1.98
C VAL A 71 22.56 1.75 2.67
N ASP A 72 23.04 2.68 3.50
CA ASP A 72 24.30 2.52 4.25
C ASP A 72 24.29 1.33 5.22
N ASP A 73 23.10 0.89 5.67
CA ASP A 73 22.94 -0.25 6.58
C ASP A 73 22.82 -1.60 5.85
N PHE A 74 23.00 -1.65 4.52
CA PHE A 74 22.74 -2.85 3.72
C PHE A 74 23.49 -4.09 4.19
N SER A 75 24.74 -3.94 4.60
CA SER A 75 25.58 -5.07 5.02
C SER A 75 24.99 -5.74 6.26
N LYS A 76 24.60 -4.95 7.27
CA LYS A 76 24.00 -5.46 8.52
C LYS A 76 22.63 -6.06 8.27
N ALA A 77 21.84 -5.44 7.39
CA ALA A 77 20.51 -5.92 7.03
C ALA A 77 20.55 -7.29 6.36
N LEU A 78 21.42 -7.46 5.37
CA LEU A 78 21.62 -8.74 4.69
C LEU A 78 22.13 -9.80 5.65
N GLU A 79 23.10 -9.46 6.51
CA GLU A 79 23.61 -10.39 7.51
C GLU A 79 22.51 -10.89 8.45
N SER A 80 21.67 -10.00 9.00
CA SER A 80 20.55 -10.38 9.85
C SER A 80 19.54 -11.30 9.15
N VAL A 81 19.22 -10.99 7.88
CA VAL A 81 18.31 -11.81 7.05
C VAL A 81 18.88 -13.21 6.82
N PHE A 82 20.14 -13.33 6.40
CA PHE A 82 20.76 -14.63 6.13
C PHE A 82 21.04 -15.44 7.41
N GLN A 83 21.18 -14.78 8.56
CA GLN A 83 21.27 -15.44 9.86
C GLN A 83 19.89 -15.84 10.44
N GLY A 84 18.79 -15.53 9.75
CA GLY A 84 17.43 -15.85 10.20
C GLY A 84 16.97 -15.04 11.41
N LYS A 85 17.61 -13.90 11.70
CA LYS A 85 17.27 -13.00 12.81
C LYS A 85 16.24 -11.93 12.42
N ALA A 86 15.85 -11.91 11.15
CA ALA A 86 14.94 -10.92 10.62
C ALA A 86 13.49 -11.15 11.07
N THR A 87 12.88 -10.08 11.57
CA THR A 87 11.44 -9.95 11.83
C THR A 87 10.72 -9.47 10.57
N VAL A 88 9.49 -9.94 10.37
CA VAL A 88 8.70 -9.67 9.16
C VAL A 88 7.34 -9.10 9.54
N LEU A 89 6.95 -8.03 8.86
CA LEU A 89 5.61 -7.46 8.90
C LEU A 89 4.85 -7.85 7.63
N TYR A 90 3.73 -8.56 7.78
CA TYR A 90 2.86 -8.93 6.67
C TYR A 90 1.93 -7.77 6.33
N ARG A 91 2.29 -6.98 5.32
CA ARG A 91 1.44 -5.89 4.86
C ARG A 91 0.35 -6.43 3.95
N MET A 92 -0.90 -6.09 4.26
CA MET A 92 -2.06 -6.49 3.45
C MET A 92 -1.96 -5.94 2.02
N ARG A 93 -2.54 -6.70 1.08
CA ARG A 93 -2.88 -6.24 -0.27
C ARG A 93 -4.39 -6.32 -0.48
N LEU A 94 -4.90 -5.59 -1.47
CA LEU A 94 -6.27 -5.69 -1.97
C LEU A 94 -6.29 -6.61 -3.20
N SER A 95 -7.37 -7.36 -3.32
CA SER A 95 -7.79 -8.07 -4.54
C SER A 95 -8.89 -7.25 -5.19
N CYS A 96 -8.78 -6.95 -6.48
CA CYS A 96 -9.81 -6.22 -7.22
C CYS A 96 -10.26 -7.00 -8.47
N ALA A 97 -11.56 -7.20 -8.57
CA ALA A 97 -12.23 -7.82 -9.72
C ALA A 97 -13.25 -6.86 -10.33
N PHE A 98 -13.42 -6.91 -11.64
CA PHE A 98 -14.35 -6.06 -12.39
C PHE A 98 -15.53 -6.87 -12.91
N PHE A 99 -16.70 -6.25 -13.00
CA PHE A 99 -17.93 -6.90 -13.44
C PHE A 99 -18.72 -6.00 -14.38
N ASP A 100 -19.30 -6.60 -15.41
CA ASP A 100 -20.20 -5.92 -16.34
C ASP A 100 -21.57 -5.65 -15.69
N LYS A 101 -22.44 -4.97 -16.43
CA LYS A 101 -23.82 -4.65 -15.99
C LYS A 101 -24.68 -5.87 -15.67
N ASP A 102 -24.35 -7.03 -16.25
CA ASP A 102 -25.08 -8.28 -16.10
C ASP A 102 -24.47 -9.16 -14.98
N GLY A 103 -23.39 -8.67 -14.34
CA GLY A 103 -22.69 -9.34 -13.25
C GLY A 103 -21.62 -10.34 -13.71
N ASN A 104 -21.27 -10.37 -15.00
CA ASN A 104 -20.21 -11.24 -15.49
C ASN A 104 -18.84 -10.61 -15.21
N SER A 105 -17.87 -11.43 -14.82
CA SER A 105 -16.50 -10.98 -14.58
C SER A 105 -15.86 -10.45 -15.86
N ILE A 106 -15.31 -9.23 -15.79
CA ILE A 106 -14.51 -8.60 -16.85
C ILE A 106 -13.03 -8.90 -16.55
N GLY A 107 -12.40 -9.76 -17.34
CA GLY A 107 -10.99 -10.14 -17.20
C GLY A 107 -10.74 -11.64 -17.32
N SER A 108 -9.47 -12.05 -17.28
CA SER A 108 -9.09 -13.47 -17.25
C SER A 108 -9.61 -14.13 -15.97
N LYS A 109 -10.31 -15.26 -16.11
CA LYS A 109 -10.81 -16.01 -14.95
C LYS A 109 -9.66 -16.40 -14.02
N GLY A 110 -9.69 -15.92 -12.77
CA GLY A 110 -8.78 -16.32 -11.71
C GLY A 110 -7.57 -15.41 -11.47
N GLU A 111 -7.47 -14.26 -12.16
CA GLU A 111 -6.38 -13.29 -11.97
C GLU A 111 -6.92 -11.94 -11.51
N ASP A 112 -7.34 -11.87 -10.24
CA ASP A 112 -7.67 -10.59 -9.62
C ASP A 112 -6.42 -9.70 -9.50
N TRP A 113 -6.63 -8.39 -9.63
CA TRP A 113 -5.56 -7.42 -9.45
C TRP A 113 -5.10 -7.38 -8.00
N GLN A 114 -3.78 -7.40 -7.80
CA GLN A 114 -3.16 -7.28 -6.48
C GLN A 114 -2.64 -5.86 -6.28
N VAL A 115 -3.10 -5.19 -5.24
CA VAL A 115 -2.87 -3.75 -5.01
C VAL A 115 -2.41 -3.52 -3.57
N MET A 116 -1.32 -2.80 -3.35
CA MET A 116 -0.72 -2.71 -2.00
C MET A 116 -1.31 -1.56 -1.17
N ASN A 117 -1.55 -0.40 -1.78
CA ASN A 117 -2.06 0.77 -1.10
C ASN A 117 -3.57 0.91 -1.28
N GLU A 118 -4.04 1.23 -2.49
CA GLU A 118 -5.44 1.55 -2.71
C GLU A 118 -5.96 1.29 -4.13
N VAL A 119 -7.26 1.00 -4.19
CA VAL A 119 -8.07 1.10 -5.40
C VAL A 119 -8.87 2.41 -5.32
N ALA A 120 -8.63 3.33 -6.24
CA ALA A 120 -9.34 4.60 -6.31
C ALA A 120 -10.21 4.67 -7.57
N LEU A 121 -11.52 4.79 -7.37
CA LEU A 121 -12.49 5.06 -8.41
C LEU A 121 -12.72 6.57 -8.47
N HIS A 122 -12.54 7.21 -9.63
CA HIS A 122 -12.59 8.66 -9.75
C HIS A 122 -13.13 9.14 -11.09
N ARG A 123 -13.68 10.36 -11.14
CA ARG A 123 -14.27 10.96 -12.35
C ARG A 123 -13.29 11.28 -13.48
N GLY A 124 -11.99 11.07 -13.27
CA GLY A 124 -10.96 11.45 -14.22
C GLY A 124 -11.05 12.93 -14.61
N SER A 125 -10.99 13.20 -15.92
CA SER A 125 -11.12 14.54 -16.50
C SER A 125 -12.57 15.01 -16.66
N SER A 126 -13.56 14.18 -16.33
CA SER A 126 -14.98 14.55 -16.48
C SER A 126 -15.34 15.73 -15.59
N PRO A 127 -16.06 16.75 -16.10
CA PRO A 127 -16.58 17.84 -15.27
C PRO A 127 -17.80 17.40 -14.43
N HIS A 128 -18.37 16.23 -14.70
CA HIS A 128 -19.51 15.70 -13.96
C HIS A 128 -19.05 14.78 -12.83
N LEU A 129 -19.60 14.98 -11.64
CA LEU A 129 -19.46 14.05 -10.52
C LEU A 129 -20.06 12.69 -10.90
N ASN A 130 -19.41 11.62 -10.46
CA ASN A 130 -19.97 10.28 -10.60
C ASN A 130 -21.04 10.06 -9.53
N THR A 131 -22.06 9.28 -9.90
CA THR A 131 -22.99 8.66 -8.95
C THR A 131 -22.51 7.23 -8.75
N ILE A 132 -22.01 6.92 -7.56
CA ILE A 132 -21.37 5.64 -7.24
C ILE A 132 -22.16 4.96 -6.13
N ASP A 133 -22.74 3.80 -6.42
CA ASP A 133 -23.34 2.96 -5.39
C ASP A 133 -22.25 2.13 -4.71
N ALA A 134 -22.11 2.30 -3.40
CA ALA A 134 -21.21 1.50 -2.59
C ALA A 134 -22.01 0.41 -1.86
N TYR A 135 -21.56 -0.83 -2.00
CA TYR A 135 -22.10 -1.99 -1.29
C TYR A 135 -21.02 -2.59 -0.40
N VAL A 136 -21.43 -3.06 0.78
CA VAL A 136 -20.57 -3.82 1.70
C VAL A 136 -21.23 -5.16 1.96
N ASP A 137 -20.53 -6.25 1.66
CA ASP A 137 -21.03 -7.61 1.83
C ASP A 137 -22.39 -7.84 1.14
N GLY A 138 -22.57 -7.21 -0.03
CA GLY A 138 -23.78 -7.27 -0.84
C GLY A 138 -24.91 -6.33 -0.39
N GLN A 139 -24.77 -5.63 0.74
CA GLN A 139 -25.77 -4.67 1.22
C GLN A 139 -25.45 -3.27 0.71
N HIS A 140 -26.47 -2.55 0.22
CA HIS A 140 -26.31 -1.15 -0.19
C HIS A 140 -26.00 -0.29 1.03
N LEU A 141 -24.84 0.35 1.03
CA LEU A 141 -24.39 1.23 2.10
C LEU A 141 -24.84 2.67 1.82
N THR A 142 -24.50 3.18 0.64
CA THR A 142 -24.83 4.55 0.24
C THR A 142 -24.68 4.75 -1.27
N GLU A 143 -25.42 5.71 -1.81
CA GLU A 143 -25.14 6.32 -3.10
C GLU A 143 -24.25 7.56 -2.87
N ALA A 144 -23.06 7.57 -3.46
CA ALA A 144 -22.08 8.63 -3.34
C ALA A 144 -22.09 9.49 -4.61
N VAL A 145 -22.45 10.77 -4.47
CA VAL A 145 -22.21 11.77 -5.52
C VAL A 145 -20.94 12.53 -5.17
N SER A 146 -19.84 12.18 -5.82
CA SER A 146 -18.50 12.63 -5.42
C SER A 146 -17.53 12.69 -6.62
N ASP A 147 -16.32 13.20 -6.36
CA ASP A 147 -15.20 13.07 -7.31
C ASP A 147 -14.73 11.62 -7.44
N GLY A 148 -15.02 10.79 -6.42
CA GLY A 148 -14.65 9.39 -6.37
C GLY A 148 -14.76 8.76 -4.99
N LEU A 149 -14.32 7.51 -4.89
CA LEU A 149 -14.19 6.71 -3.68
C LEU A 149 -12.85 5.96 -3.70
N ILE A 150 -12.21 5.84 -2.55
CA ILE A 150 -10.95 5.12 -2.36
C ILE A 150 -11.22 3.95 -1.41
N VAL A 151 -10.80 2.75 -1.77
CA VAL A 151 -10.68 1.61 -0.86
C VAL A 151 -9.20 1.35 -0.64
N SER A 152 -8.70 1.55 0.59
CA SER A 152 -7.28 1.40 0.92
C SER A 152 -7.02 0.32 1.96
N THR A 153 -5.81 -0.25 1.91
CA THR A 153 -5.23 -1.02 3.01
C THR A 153 -4.79 -0.09 4.14
N PRO A 154 -4.39 -0.64 5.31
CA PRO A 154 -3.73 0.13 6.36
C PRO A 154 -2.42 0.76 5.89
N THR A 155 -1.69 0.07 5.00
CA THR A 155 -0.48 0.62 4.37
C THR A 155 -0.80 1.82 3.48
N GLY A 156 -1.86 1.74 2.67
CA GLY A 156 -2.33 2.86 1.84
C GLY A 156 -3.02 3.98 2.63
N SER A 157 -3.25 3.80 3.93
CA SER A 157 -3.92 4.80 4.77
C SER A 157 -3.14 6.11 4.86
N THR A 158 -1.80 6.06 4.73
CA THR A 158 -0.91 7.23 4.72
C THR A 158 -0.62 7.76 3.31
N ALA A 159 -1.22 7.19 2.27
CA ALA A 159 -1.05 7.57 0.87
C ALA A 159 -2.21 8.47 0.39
N TYR A 160 -2.89 8.09 -0.70
CA TYR A 160 -3.95 8.92 -1.27
C TYR A 160 -5.16 9.05 -0.32
N SER A 161 -5.45 7.99 0.44
CA SER A 161 -6.52 7.97 1.46
C SER A 161 -6.34 9.10 2.49
N LEU A 162 -5.12 9.31 3.02
CA LEU A 162 -4.83 10.40 3.96
C LEU A 162 -5.13 11.77 3.36
N SER A 163 -4.71 11.98 2.11
CA SER A 163 -4.93 13.25 1.40
C SER A 163 -6.41 13.54 1.16
N ALA A 164 -7.23 12.49 1.00
CA ALA A 164 -8.68 12.59 0.89
C ALA A 164 -9.40 12.69 2.26
N GLY A 165 -8.66 12.74 3.37
CA GLY A 165 -9.20 12.88 4.73
C GLY A 165 -9.48 11.56 5.45
N GLY A 166 -8.96 10.44 4.95
CA GLY A 166 -8.99 9.14 5.61
C GLY A 166 -8.14 9.09 6.90
N PRO A 167 -8.43 8.15 7.82
CA PRO A 167 -7.64 7.97 9.03
C PRO A 167 -6.27 7.36 8.72
N ILE A 168 -5.28 7.67 9.57
CA ILE A 168 -4.02 6.92 9.63
C ILE A 168 -4.29 5.61 10.36
N VAL A 169 -3.93 4.47 9.76
CA VAL A 169 -4.17 3.13 10.30
C VAL A 169 -2.83 2.40 10.47
N HIS A 170 -2.63 1.79 11.64
CA HIS A 170 -1.44 0.99 11.92
C HIS A 170 -1.35 -0.22 10.97
N PRO A 171 -0.19 -0.51 10.35
CA PRO A 171 -0.07 -1.54 9.30
C PRO A 171 -0.34 -2.97 9.78
N SER A 172 -0.23 -3.25 11.08
CA SER A 172 -0.58 -4.57 11.67
C SER A 172 -2.08 -4.78 11.88
N LEU A 173 -2.92 -3.77 11.67
CA LEU A 173 -4.37 -3.93 11.76
C LEU A 173 -4.91 -4.65 10.52
N SER A 174 -5.93 -5.48 10.71
CA SER A 174 -6.61 -6.17 9.62
C SER A 174 -7.89 -5.43 9.24
N ALA A 175 -7.79 -4.45 8.34
CA ALA A 175 -8.89 -3.55 8.02
C ALA A 175 -8.86 -3.04 6.56
N LEU A 176 -10.03 -2.67 6.06
CA LEU A 176 -10.22 -1.89 4.82
C LEU A 176 -10.71 -0.49 5.17
N VAL A 177 -10.23 0.52 4.47
CA VAL A 177 -10.66 1.91 4.68
C VAL A 177 -11.37 2.40 3.41
N LEU A 178 -12.63 2.82 3.55
CA LEU A 178 -13.40 3.48 2.49
C LEU A 178 -13.38 4.98 2.71
N THR A 179 -12.72 5.72 1.83
CA THR A 179 -12.55 7.18 1.92
C THR A 179 -13.20 7.87 0.72
N PRO A 180 -14.18 8.76 0.92
CA PRO A 180 -14.78 9.51 -0.19
C PRO A 180 -13.89 10.66 -0.65
N ILE A 181 -13.84 10.92 -1.97
CA ILE A 181 -13.12 12.05 -2.55
C ILE A 181 -14.11 13.18 -2.80
N CYS A 182 -14.01 14.27 -2.04
CA CYS A 182 -14.86 15.47 -2.18
C CYS A 182 -16.37 15.15 -2.34
N PRO A 183 -16.99 14.39 -1.42
CA PRO A 183 -18.41 14.03 -1.56
C PRO A 183 -19.31 15.26 -1.43
N ARG A 184 -20.41 15.32 -2.21
CA ARG A 184 -21.43 16.36 -2.02
C ARG A 184 -22.14 16.26 -0.68
N SER A 185 -22.26 15.05 -0.13
CA SER A 185 -22.84 14.83 1.18
C SER A 185 -21.88 15.25 2.29
N LEU A 186 -22.30 16.19 3.14
CA LEU A 186 -21.50 16.68 4.27
C LEU A 186 -21.37 15.66 5.41
N SER A 187 -22.21 14.63 5.45
CA SER A 187 -22.18 13.57 6.48
C SER A 187 -21.37 12.35 6.06
N PHE A 188 -20.97 12.24 4.78
CA PHE A 188 -20.19 11.10 4.34
C PHE A 188 -18.75 11.24 4.84
N ARG A 189 -18.40 10.39 5.81
CA ARG A 189 -17.06 10.32 6.42
C ARG A 189 -16.37 9.02 6.02
N PRO A 190 -15.03 8.95 6.14
CA PRO A 190 -14.32 7.69 5.97
C PRO A 190 -14.85 6.61 6.91
N LEU A 191 -14.89 5.37 6.43
CA LEU A 191 -15.37 4.21 7.15
C LEU A 191 -14.28 3.14 7.19
N VAL A 192 -14.16 2.45 8.32
CA VAL A 192 -13.21 1.35 8.50
C VAL A 192 -13.98 0.05 8.65
N PHE A 193 -13.67 -0.94 7.83
CA PHE A 193 -14.30 -2.26 7.80
C PHE A 193 -13.29 -3.34 8.18
N PRO A 194 -13.74 -4.48 8.72
CA PRO A 194 -12.90 -5.67 8.85
C PRO A 194 -12.32 -6.10 7.49
N ALA A 195 -11.11 -6.66 7.48
CA ALA A 195 -10.50 -7.18 6.24
C ALA A 195 -11.31 -8.28 5.54
N SER A 196 -12.19 -8.96 6.26
CA SER A 196 -13.09 -9.99 5.71
C SER A 196 -14.21 -9.43 4.85
N SER A 197 -14.47 -8.11 4.91
CA SER A 197 -15.54 -7.49 4.14
C SER A 197 -15.19 -7.37 2.65
N SER A 198 -16.24 -7.37 1.83
CA SER A 198 -16.19 -7.16 0.39
C SER A 198 -16.85 -5.83 0.05
N ILE A 199 -16.09 -4.89 -0.53
CA ILE A 199 -16.59 -3.57 -0.92
C ILE A 199 -16.80 -3.54 -2.44
N THR A 200 -18.03 -3.35 -2.88
CA THR A 200 -18.35 -3.22 -4.31
C THR A 200 -18.71 -1.77 -4.62
N LEU A 201 -18.00 -1.20 -5.60
CA LEU A 201 -18.23 0.13 -6.13
C LEU A 201 -18.85 0.00 -7.53
N ARG A 202 -20.11 0.39 -7.67
CA ARG A 202 -20.83 0.35 -8.94
C ARG A 202 -21.11 1.76 -9.44
N ILE A 203 -20.90 2.01 -10.73
CA ILE A 203 -21.33 3.26 -11.33
C ILE A 203 -22.84 3.19 -11.51
N GLY A 204 -23.56 4.06 -10.80
CA GLY A 204 -25.01 4.11 -10.85
C GLY A 204 -25.50 4.39 -12.27
N ASP A 205 -26.64 3.81 -12.66
CA ASP A 205 -27.19 3.91 -14.02
C ASP A 205 -27.51 5.36 -14.43
N ARG A 206 -27.68 6.26 -13.44
CA ARG A 206 -27.92 7.70 -13.61
C ARG A 206 -26.62 8.52 -13.76
N SER A 207 -25.45 7.90 -13.61
CA SER A 207 -24.18 8.59 -13.80
C SER A 207 -24.03 9.02 -15.26
N ARG A 208 -23.73 10.31 -15.46
CA ARG A 208 -23.63 10.92 -16.80
C ARG A 208 -22.30 10.65 -17.50
N ALA A 209 -21.33 10.10 -16.77
CA ALA A 209 -19.99 9.85 -17.25
C ALA A 209 -19.46 8.53 -16.67
N PRO A 210 -18.58 7.85 -17.41
CA PRO A 210 -17.79 6.75 -16.86
C PRO A 210 -16.85 7.27 -15.77
N ALA A 211 -16.24 6.34 -15.03
CA ALA A 211 -15.25 6.64 -14.01
C ALA A 211 -13.98 5.83 -14.27
N GLY A 212 -12.83 6.44 -14.07
CA GLY A 212 -11.54 5.76 -14.10
C GLY A 212 -11.26 5.05 -12.78
N ILE A 213 -10.57 3.92 -12.86
CA ILE A 213 -9.97 3.22 -11.73
C ILE A 213 -8.46 3.33 -11.82
N SER A 214 -7.86 3.79 -10.73
CA SER A 214 -6.43 3.69 -10.49
C SER A 214 -6.14 2.73 -9.34
N MET A 215 -5.02 2.03 -9.46
CA MET A 215 -4.50 1.06 -8.49
C MET A 215 -3.06 1.44 -8.19
N ASP A 216 -2.73 1.69 -6.93
CA ASP A 216 -1.40 2.17 -6.51
C ASP A 216 -0.91 3.39 -7.33
N GLY A 217 -1.84 4.31 -7.65
CA GLY A 217 -1.57 5.51 -8.45
C GLY A 217 -1.43 5.29 -9.96
N GLN A 218 -1.55 4.05 -10.47
CA GLN A 218 -1.50 3.74 -11.90
C GLN A 218 -2.91 3.56 -12.47
N ALA A 219 -3.19 4.21 -13.61
CA ALA A 219 -4.46 4.03 -14.31
C ALA A 219 -4.61 2.58 -14.82
N SER A 220 -5.76 1.96 -14.56
CA SER A 220 -5.99 0.54 -14.83
C SER A 220 -7.22 0.29 -15.71
N HIS A 221 -8.40 0.70 -15.25
CA HIS A 221 -9.67 0.38 -15.92
C HIS A 221 -10.61 1.58 -15.98
N VAL A 222 -11.63 1.52 -16.83
CA VAL A 222 -12.71 2.52 -16.90
C VAL A 222 -14.03 1.79 -16.72
N LEU A 223 -14.83 2.19 -15.73
CA LEU A 223 -16.16 1.65 -15.50
C LEU A 223 -17.23 2.55 -16.14
N ASN A 224 -18.09 1.94 -16.94
CA ASN A 224 -19.28 2.55 -17.50
C ASN A 224 -20.47 2.42 -16.52
N PRO A 225 -21.54 3.23 -16.70
CA PRO A 225 -22.77 3.05 -15.94
C PRO A 225 -23.26 1.61 -15.96
N GLY A 226 -23.59 1.08 -14.79
CA GLY A 226 -24.00 -0.31 -14.56
C GLY A 226 -22.84 -1.23 -14.18
N GLU A 227 -21.60 -0.95 -14.60
CA GLU A 227 -20.42 -1.77 -14.30
C GLU A 227 -19.89 -1.49 -12.88
N SER A 228 -19.14 -2.46 -12.34
CA SER A 228 -18.65 -2.39 -10.97
C SER A 228 -17.26 -2.97 -10.76
N ALA A 229 -16.61 -2.54 -9.69
CA ALA A 229 -15.40 -3.13 -9.15
C ALA A 229 -15.68 -3.66 -7.74
N THR A 230 -15.28 -4.90 -7.45
CA THR A 230 -15.32 -5.47 -6.11
C THR A 230 -13.91 -5.58 -5.55
N VAL A 231 -13.71 -4.97 -4.39
CA VAL A 231 -12.44 -4.89 -3.68
C VAL A 231 -12.53 -5.68 -2.38
N ARG A 232 -11.54 -6.54 -2.14
CA ARG A 232 -11.43 -7.40 -0.95
C ARG A 232 -10.00 -7.38 -0.42
N ALA A 233 -9.78 -7.82 0.81
CA ALA A 233 -8.43 -8.18 1.22
C ALA A 233 -7.92 -9.38 0.40
N SER A 234 -6.69 -9.30 -0.07
CA SER A 234 -6.01 -10.39 -0.75
C SER A 234 -5.58 -11.47 0.24
N LEU A 235 -5.58 -12.73 -0.20
CA LEU A 235 -5.01 -13.86 0.53
C LEU A 235 -3.48 -13.86 0.52
N HIS A 236 -2.85 -12.97 -0.24
CA HIS A 236 -1.42 -12.93 -0.45
C HIS A 236 -0.84 -11.59 0.03
N PRO A 237 -0.60 -11.41 1.33
CA PRO A 237 0.09 -10.24 1.85
C PRO A 237 1.55 -10.21 1.39
N ILE A 238 2.17 -9.03 1.47
CA ILE A 238 3.60 -8.85 1.18
C ILE A 238 4.40 -8.92 2.49
N PRO A 239 5.32 -9.90 2.64
CA PRO A 239 6.19 -9.98 3.80
C PRO A 239 7.31 -8.94 3.69
N CYS A 240 7.25 -7.88 4.50
CA CYS A 240 8.27 -6.83 4.54
C CYS A 240 9.20 -7.06 5.74
N ILE A 241 10.51 -7.13 5.51
CA ILE A 241 11.51 -7.29 6.56
C ILE A 241 11.63 -5.97 7.34
N ASN A 242 11.47 -6.02 8.67
CA ASN A 242 11.39 -4.81 9.51
C ASN A 242 12.74 -4.35 10.07
N ARG A 243 12.87 -3.06 10.42
CA ARG A 243 14.12 -2.47 10.93
C ARG A 243 14.54 -3.03 12.29
N SER A 244 13.58 -3.35 13.15
CA SER A 244 13.79 -4.03 14.45
C SER A 244 14.66 -5.30 14.37
N SER A 245 14.82 -5.88 13.17
CA SER A 245 15.66 -7.04 12.87
C SER A 245 17.17 -6.81 13.02
N ILE A 246 17.64 -5.56 13.05
CA ILE A 246 19.08 -5.23 13.06
C ILE A 246 19.49 -4.53 14.37
N SER A 247 18.66 -4.53 15.42
CA SER A 247 19.14 -4.08 16.72
C SER A 247 20.16 -5.07 17.27
N ASP A 248 21.29 -4.57 17.77
CA ASP A 248 22.37 -5.39 18.34
C ASP A 248 21.96 -5.92 19.72
N PRO A 249 21.90 -7.26 19.92
CA PRO A 249 21.58 -7.85 21.22
C PRO A 249 22.48 -7.39 22.36
N ALA A 250 23.72 -6.97 22.07
CA ALA A 250 24.66 -6.48 23.09
C ALA A 250 24.23 -5.15 23.75
N PHE A 251 23.32 -4.40 23.10
CA PHE A 251 22.62 -3.25 23.69
C PHE A 251 21.23 -3.61 24.28
N ASP A 252 20.71 -4.81 23.99
CA ASP A 252 19.36 -5.26 24.36
C ASP A 252 19.31 -6.19 25.60
N ALA A 253 20.46 -6.51 26.22
CA ALA A 253 20.55 -7.46 27.34
C ALA A 253 20.19 -6.90 28.73
N GLN A 254 19.53 -5.74 28.82
CA GLN A 254 18.93 -5.24 30.05
C GLN A 254 17.44 -5.01 29.84
N GLU A 255 16.63 -5.81 30.54
CA GLU A 255 15.16 -5.80 30.68
C GLU A 255 14.36 -6.71 29.73
N GLU A 256 13.80 -7.77 30.31
CA GLU A 256 12.65 -8.49 29.77
C GLU A 256 11.41 -7.60 29.83
N GLY A 257 10.82 -7.35 28.65
CA GLY A 257 9.65 -6.49 28.46
C GLY A 257 9.96 -5.31 27.54
N ALA A 258 8.99 -4.91 26.71
CA ALA A 258 9.10 -3.68 25.93
C ALA A 258 9.04 -2.48 26.89
N GLY A 259 10.20 -2.07 27.41
CA GLY A 259 10.32 -0.91 28.28
C GLY A 259 9.87 0.39 27.60
N PRO A 260 9.35 1.35 28.37
CA PRO A 260 8.91 2.64 27.83
C PRO A 260 10.14 3.41 27.31
N GLY A 261 10.23 3.59 25.99
CA GLY A 261 11.34 4.31 25.35
C GLY A 261 11.93 3.66 24.09
N LYS A 262 11.54 2.43 23.73
CA LYS A 262 11.83 1.86 22.39
C LYS A 262 10.75 2.36 21.42
N GLU A 263 11.05 3.41 20.65
CA GLU A 263 10.11 3.98 19.69
C GLU A 263 9.80 2.94 18.59
N ASP A 264 8.55 2.48 18.52
CA ASP A 264 8.04 1.62 17.45
C ASP A 264 8.38 2.26 16.09
N ASP A 265 8.89 1.45 15.14
CA ASP A 265 9.26 1.91 13.80
C ASP A 265 8.12 2.72 13.16
N TRP A 266 6.87 2.30 13.36
CA TRP A 266 5.72 3.02 12.86
C TRP A 266 5.51 4.38 13.56
N VAL A 267 5.64 4.45 14.89
CA VAL A 267 5.51 5.72 15.65
C VAL A 267 6.57 6.72 15.20
N ARG A 268 7.81 6.26 15.07
CA ARG A 268 8.92 7.05 14.56
C ARG A 268 8.62 7.58 13.16
N ASP A 269 8.12 6.73 12.28
CA ASP A 269 7.82 7.12 10.89
C ASP A 269 6.66 8.12 10.82
N ILE A 270 5.61 7.98 11.64
CA ILE A 270 4.54 8.97 11.76
C ILE A 270 5.08 10.32 12.24
N ASN A 271 5.93 10.33 13.27
CA ASN A 271 6.52 11.54 13.81
C ASN A 271 7.45 12.23 12.80
N ASN A 272 8.30 11.47 12.11
CA ASN A 272 9.33 12.03 11.24
C ASN A 272 8.84 12.35 9.82
N LEU A 273 7.99 11.50 9.25
CA LEU A 273 7.53 11.65 7.87
C LEU A 273 6.29 12.55 7.77
N LEU A 274 5.31 12.35 8.64
CA LEU A 274 4.09 13.17 8.65
C LEU A 274 4.21 14.39 9.55
N GLN A 275 5.30 14.52 10.31
CA GLN A 275 5.51 15.64 11.23
C GLN A 275 4.35 15.77 12.21
N TYR A 276 3.83 14.64 12.69
CA TYR A 276 2.56 14.54 13.41
C TYR A 276 2.53 15.43 14.68
N ASN A 277 3.67 15.53 15.37
CA ASN A 277 3.84 16.34 16.57
C ASN A 277 4.48 17.73 16.31
N ALA A 278 4.65 18.14 15.05
CA ALA A 278 5.26 19.43 14.74
C ALA A 278 4.34 20.58 15.18
N THR A 279 4.75 21.30 16.22
CA THR A 279 4.04 22.50 16.67
C THR A 279 4.22 23.65 15.68
N PHE A 280 3.22 24.54 15.60
CA PHE A 280 3.21 25.71 14.70
C PHE A 280 4.44 26.63 14.84
N ARG A 281 5.20 26.60 15.95
CA ARG A 281 6.35 27.48 16.20
C ARG A 281 7.61 27.15 15.41
N SER A 282 7.80 25.90 14.98
CA SER A 282 9.09 25.46 14.41
C SER A 282 9.35 25.95 12.98
N LYS A 283 8.30 26.33 12.22
CA LYS A 283 8.46 26.77 10.81
C LYS A 283 8.90 28.22 10.63
N ALA A 284 8.70 29.09 11.62
CA ALA A 284 9.05 30.52 11.51
C ALA A 284 10.55 30.79 11.75
N LEU A 285 11.21 30.02 12.63
CA LEU A 285 12.61 30.23 13.00
C LEU A 285 13.61 29.78 11.92
N LEU A 286 13.22 28.87 11.03
CA LEU A 286 14.07 28.42 9.91
C LEU A 286 14.23 29.48 8.81
N ARG A 287 13.39 30.53 8.77
CA ARG A 287 13.44 31.59 7.75
C ARG A 287 14.27 32.82 8.13
N HIS A 288 14.87 32.89 9.32
CA HIS A 288 15.54 34.12 9.80
C HIS A 288 17.03 33.96 10.18
N SER A 289 17.67 32.81 9.92
CA SER A 289 19.14 32.66 10.13
C SER A 289 19.98 32.73 8.85
N ARG A 290 19.52 33.49 7.85
CA ARG A 290 20.36 33.91 6.71
C ARG A 290 20.17 35.39 6.43
N THR A 291 20.81 36.22 7.25
CA THR A 291 21.30 37.55 6.89
C THR A 291 22.66 37.72 7.54
#